data_AF-C2XVF2-F1
#
_entry.id   AF-C2XVF2-F1
#
_cell.length_a   1.000
_cell.length_b   1.000
_cell.length_c   1.000
_cell.angle_alpha   90.00
_cell.angle_beta   90.00
_cell.angle_gamma   90.00
#
_symmetry.space_group_name_H-M   'P 1'
#
loop_
_entity.id
_entity.type
_entity.pdbx_description
1 polymer ?
#
loop_
_entity_poly.entity_id
_entity_poly.type
_entity_poly.pdbx_seq_one_letter_code
_entity_poly.pdbx_strand_id
1 'polypeptide(L)' 'MTSSRAYRAALSLEEAYKRIIEGSGSQFSSLLVELFKKVFPLWKEMIQSPLS' A
#
# COMPACT_ATOMS: atom_id res chain seq x y z
N MET A 1 6.24 0.79 -3.57
CA MET A 1 5.78 -0.49 -4.18
C MET A 1 4.93 -0.23 -5.42
N THR A 2 4.01 0.71 -5.36
CA THR A 2 3.01 1.08 -6.39
C THR A 2 3.50 2.02 -7.49
N SER A 3 4.82 2.08 -7.72
CA SER A 3 5.41 2.83 -8.83
C SER A 3 6.43 1.94 -9.53
N SER A 4 6.43 1.99 -10.86
CA SER A 4 7.35 1.24 -11.72
C SER A 4 8.76 1.79 -11.58
N ARG A 5 9.74 0.91 -11.74
CA ARG A 5 11.17 1.21 -11.79
C ARG A 5 11.78 0.45 -12.96
N ALA A 6 12.93 0.88 -13.47
CA ALA A 6 13.57 0.23 -14.62
C ALA A 6 13.73 -1.29 -14.47
N TYR A 7 13.96 -1.78 -13.24
CA TYR A 7 14.14 -3.19 -12.93
C TYR A 7 12.91 -3.90 -12.35
N ARG A 8 11.78 -3.22 -12.12
CA ARG A 8 10.56 -3.85 -11.59
C ARG A 8 9.29 -3.10 -11.95
N ALA A 9 8.24 -3.85 -12.29
CA ALA A 9 6.91 -3.30 -12.44
C ALA A 9 6.36 -2.76 -11.10
N ALA A 10 5.42 -1.83 -11.18
CA ALA A 10 4.57 -1.46 -10.05
C ALA A 10 3.75 -2.67 -9.60
N LEU A 11 3.59 -2.83 -8.28
CA LEU A 11 2.61 -3.78 -7.74
C LEU A 11 1.19 -3.17 -7.83
N SER A 12 0.18 -4.03 -7.91
CA SER A 12 -1.21 -3.60 -7.69
C SER A 12 -1.39 -3.07 -6.27
N LEU A 13 -2.44 -2.28 -6.05
CA LEU A 13 -2.78 -1.76 -4.72
C LEU A 13 -3.06 -2.89 -3.74
N GLU A 14 -3.74 -3.95 -4.21
CA GLU A 14 -4.11 -5.12 -3.44
C GLU A 14 -2.88 -5.93 -3.01
N GLU A 15 -1.93 -6.14 -3.93
CA GLU A 15 -0.69 -6.84 -3.62
C GLU A 15 0.21 -6.02 -2.70
N ALA A 16 0.24 -4.70 -2.89
CA ALA A 16 0.98 -3.81 -2.00
C ALA A 16 0.37 -3.80 -0.59
N TYR A 17 -0.96 -3.74 -0.49
CA TYR A 17 -1.69 -3.84 0.77
C TYR A 17 -1.37 -5.14 1.48
N LYS A 18 -1.50 -6.29 0.79
CA LYS A 18 -1.22 -7.62 1.35
C LYS A 18 0.16 -7.69 1.99
N ARG A 19 1.22 -7.27 1.27
CA ARG A 19 2.60 -7.28 1.77
C ARG A 19 2.80 -6.37 2.98
N ILE A 20 2.11 -5.24 3.05
CA ILE A 20 2.16 -4.34 4.22
C ILE A 20 1.51 -5.03 5.44
N ILE A 21 0.39 -5.72 5.26
CA ILE A 21 -0.26 -6.47 6.34
C ILE A 21 0.60 -7.63 6.81
N GLU A 22 1.16 -8.41 5.89
CA GLU A 22 2.06 -9.53 6.19
C GLU A 22 3.36 -9.08 6.89
N GLY A 23 3.84 -7.86 6.62
CA GLY A 23 4.99 -7.26 7.29
C GLY A 23 4.73 -6.68 8.69
N SER A 24 3.51 -6.83 9.24
CA SER A 24 3.14 -6.31 10.56
C SER A 24 3.97 -6.96 11.67
N GLY A 25 4.51 -6.14 12.57
CA GLY A 25 5.35 -6.58 13.69
C GLY A 25 6.78 -6.95 13.29
N SER A 26 7.14 -6.81 12.01
CA SER A 26 8.52 -7.00 11.52
C SER A 26 8.98 -5.77 10.73
N GLN A 27 8.69 -5.71 9.44
CA GLN A 27 9.04 -4.60 8.57
C GLN A 27 8.30 -3.31 8.94
N PHE A 28 7.11 -3.43 9.52
CA PHE A 28 6.29 -2.32 9.96
C PHE A 28 5.83 -2.54 11.40
N SER A 29 5.76 -1.46 12.18
CA SER A 29 5.10 -1.51 13.49
C SER A 29 3.64 -1.94 13.33
N SER A 30 3.17 -2.86 14.18
CA SER A 30 1.79 -3.34 14.13
C SER A 30 0.78 -2.19 14.32
N LEU A 31 1.08 -1.21 15.16
CA LEU A 31 0.23 -0.04 15.37
C LEU A 31 0.09 0.80 14.09
N LEU A 32 1.17 0.93 13.33
CA LEU A 32 1.16 1.66 12.06
C LEU A 32 0.35 0.91 10.99
N VAL A 33 0.46 -0.41 10.95
CA VAL A 33 -0.34 -1.25 10.05
C VAL A 33 -1.83 -1.14 10.37
N GLU A 34 -2.21 -1.13 11.65
CA GLU A 34 -3.61 -0.92 12.05
C GLU A 34 -4.14 0.46 11.64
N LEU A 35 -3.32 1.51 11.71
CA LEU A 35 -3.70 2.82 11.19
C LEU A 35 -3.82 2.80 9.66
N PHE A 36 -2.87 2.15 8.98
CA PHE A 36 -2.85 2.02 7.53
C PHE A 36 -4.12 1.33 6.99
N LYS A 37 -4.59 0.24 7.64
CA LYS A 37 -5.83 -0.45 7.27
C LYS A 37 -7.03 0.50 7.23
N LYS A 38 -7.11 1.46 8.15
CA LYS A 38 -8.21 2.44 8.23
C LYS A 38 -8.19 3.45 7.09
N VAL A 39 -7.00 3.85 6.64
CA VAL A 39 -6.84 4.85 5.57
C VAL A 39 -6.68 4.24 4.18
N PHE A 40 -6.53 2.92 4.08
CA PHE A 40 -6.38 2.22 2.81
C PHE A 40 -7.50 2.50 1.80
N PRO A 41 -8.80 2.57 2.17
CA PRO A 41 -9.86 2.93 1.23
C PRO A 41 -9.65 4.32 0.61
N LEU A 42 -9.32 5.33 1.43
CA LEU A 42 -9.01 6.69 0.97
C LEU A 42 -7.77 6.70 0.05
N TRP A 43 -6.73 5.95 0.41
CA TRP A 43 -5.55 5.84 -0.42
C TRP A 43 -5.84 5.18 -1.77
N LYS A 44 -6.72 4.17 -1.80
CA LYS A 44 -7.18 3.53 -3.04
C LYS A 44 -7.91 4.51 -3.94
N GLU A 45 -8.79 5.34 -3.39
CA GLU A 45 -9.47 6.41 -4.13
C GLU A 45 -8.48 7.42 -4.73
N MET A 46 -7.48 7.86 -3.96
CA MET A 46 -6.45 8.80 -4.43
C MET A 46 -5.59 8.25 -5.57
N ILE A 47 -5.26 6.95 -5.57
CA ILE A 47 -4.42 6.36 -6.62
C ILE A 47 -5.24 6.00 -7.86
N GLN A 48 -6.52 5.63 -7.70
CA GLN A 48 -7.40 5.28 -8.82
C GLN A 48 -8.04 6.50 -9.47
N SER A 49 -8.17 7.61 -8.75
CA SER A 49 -8.58 8.90 -9.28
C SER A 49 -7.34 9.81 -9.34
N PRO A 50 -6.54 9.74 -10.43
CA PRO A 50 -5.57 10.79 -10.65
C PRO A 50 -6.38 12.09 -10.75
N LEU A 51 -6.04 13.08 -9.92
CA LEU A 51 -6.60 14.43 -9.96
C LEU A 51 -6.88 14.82 -11.42
N SER A 52 -8.16 14.85 -11.78
CA SER A 52 -8.66 15.26 -13.09
C SER A 52 -8.41 16.74 -13.32
#